data_AF-A0A1I7XNL4-F1
#
_entry.id   AF-A0A1I7XNL4-F1
#
_cell.length_a   1.000
_cell.length_b   1.000
_cell.length_c   1.000
_cell.angle_alpha   90.00
_cell.angle_beta   90.00
_cell.angle_gamma   90.00
#
_symmetry.space_group_name_H-M   'P 1'
#
loop_
_entity.id
_entity.type
_entity.pdbx_description
1 polymer ?
#
loop_
_entity_poly.entity_id
_entity_poly.type
_entity_poly.pdbx_seq_one_letter_code
_entity_poly.pdbx_strand_id
1 'polypeptide(L)'
;MESINRKELDELAAAHKEQFHVWYTVDRPPIKWNYSEGFINDQMIKEHLAPPSEDSVILLCGPPPMINFACTPNLDKLAYDPNNRFQF
;
A
#
# COMPACT_ATOMS: atom_id res chain seq x y z
N MET A 1 -11.70 7.53 13.85
CA MET A 1 -10.52 6.68 13.59
C MET A 1 -9.52 7.57 12.89
N GLU A 2 -8.49 8.00 13.61
CA GLU A 2 -7.45 8.88 13.08
C GLU A 2 -6.26 8.02 12.68
N SER A 3 -5.99 7.97 11.38
CA SER A 3 -4.78 7.36 10.83
C SER A 3 -3.60 8.30 11.07
N ILE A 4 -2.46 7.75 11.49
CA ILE A 4 -1.24 8.51 11.81
C ILE A 4 -0.81 9.34 10.59
N ASN A 5 -0.54 10.62 10.82
CA ASN A 5 -0.01 11.60 9.86
C ASN A 5 -0.77 11.72 8.53
N ARG A 6 -2.09 11.44 8.53
CA ARG A 6 -2.88 11.48 7.28
C ARG A 6 -2.86 12.85 6.62
N LYS A 7 -2.98 13.92 7.41
CA LYS A 7 -3.02 15.28 6.88
C LYS A 7 -1.73 15.60 6.12
N GLU A 8 -0.59 15.27 6.70
CA GLU A 8 0.73 15.50 6.14
C GLU A 8 0.94 14.70 4.86
N LEU A 9 0.48 13.45 4.82
CA LEU A 9 0.52 12.60 3.61
C LEU A 9 -0.38 13.14 2.50
N ASP A 10 -1.62 13.56 2.84
CA ASP A 10 -2.56 14.15 1.89
C ASP A 10 -2.00 15.47 1.32
N GLU A 11 -1.36 16.29 2.14
CA GLU A 11 -0.69 17.54 1.73
C GLU A 11 0.51 17.27 0.79
N LEU A 12 1.34 16.26 1.11
CA LEU A 12 2.44 15.84 0.24
C LEU A 12 1.94 15.34 -1.12
N ALA A 13 0.87 14.55 -1.13
CA ALA A 13 0.25 14.07 -2.36
C ALA A 13 -0.34 15.21 -3.19
N ALA A 14 -0.93 16.22 -2.54
CA ALA A 14 -1.42 17.40 -3.23
C ALA A 14 -0.29 18.25 -3.84
N ALA A 15 0.85 18.35 -3.15
CA ALA A 15 2.02 19.12 -3.57
C ALA A 15 2.85 18.43 -4.67
N HIS A 16 2.91 17.09 -4.67
CA HIS A 16 3.81 16.30 -5.53
C HIS A 16 3.07 15.21 -6.32
N LYS A 17 1.95 15.55 -6.97
CA LYS A 17 1.03 14.60 -7.61
C LYS A 17 1.67 13.63 -8.62
N GLU A 18 2.73 14.04 -9.30
CA GLU A 18 3.43 13.22 -10.31
C GLU A 18 4.45 12.25 -9.69
N GLN A 19 4.88 12.49 -8.45
CA GLN A 19 5.97 11.76 -7.80
C GLN A 19 5.51 10.99 -6.56
N PHE A 20 4.39 11.40 -5.96
CA PHE A 20 3.89 10.84 -4.72
C PHE A 20 2.40 10.54 -4.83
N HIS A 21 2.08 9.25 -4.71
CA HIS A 21 0.72 8.75 -4.61
C HIS A 21 0.52 8.10 -3.24
N VAL A 22 -0.61 8.37 -2.60
CA VAL A 22 -0.98 7.73 -1.33
C VAL A 22 -2.38 7.14 -1.47
N TRP A 23 -2.55 5.94 -0.95
CA TRP A 23 -3.82 5.24 -0.90
C TRP A 23 -4.00 4.57 0.45
N TYR A 24 -5.24 4.48 0.92
CA TYR A 24 -5.55 3.99 2.26
C TYR A 24 -6.49 2.79 2.21
N THR A 25 -6.35 1.90 3.18
CA THR A 25 -7.37 0.89 3.47
C THR A 25 -7.58 0.79 4.97
N VAL A 26 -8.80 0.49 5.39
CA VAL A 26 -9.16 0.27 6.79
C VAL A 26 -10.13 -0.89 6.89
N ASP A 27 -9.99 -1.71 7.93
CA ASP A 27 -10.83 -2.91 8.13
C ASP A 27 -12.32 -2.56 8.32
N ARG A 28 -12.60 -1.39 8.89
CA ARG A 28 -13.96 -0.92 9.21
C ARG A 28 -14.07 0.57 8.91
N PRO A 29 -14.43 0.96 7.69
CA PRO A 29 -14.46 2.36 7.29
C PRO A 29 -15.64 3.12 7.91
N PRO A 30 -15.51 4.45 8.08
CA PRO A 30 -16.65 5.31 8.35
C PRO A 30 -17.54 5.45 7.10
N ILE A 31 -18.80 5.90 7.29
CA ILE A 31 -19.81 6.07 6.22
C ILE A 31 -19.30 6.87 5.00
N LYS A 32 -18.38 7.80 5.20
CA LYS A 32 -17.80 8.64 4.13
C LYS A 32 -16.32 8.30 3.93
N TRP A 33 -16.06 7.14 3.32
CA TRP A 33 -14.72 6.66 3.03
C TRP A 33 -14.54 6.49 1.51
N ASN A 34 -13.53 7.16 0.97
CA ASN A 34 -13.28 7.22 -0.48
C ASN A 34 -12.14 6.29 -0.93
N TYR A 35 -11.61 5.46 -0.04
CA TYR A 35 -10.51 4.56 -0.32
C TYR A 35 -10.95 3.10 -0.09
N SER A 36 -10.01 2.16 -0.08
CA SER A 36 -10.31 0.73 0.03
C SER A 36 -10.78 0.32 1.43
N GLU A 37 -11.50 -0.80 1.51
CA GLU A 37 -11.94 -1.41 2.76
C GLU A 37 -11.34 -2.82 2.90
N GLY A 38 -10.97 -3.18 4.13
CA GLY A 38 -10.42 -4.49 4.48
C GLY A 38 -8.89 -4.56 4.41
N PHE A 39 -8.37 -5.79 4.51
CA PHE A 39 -6.95 -6.07 4.39
C PHE A 39 -6.43 -5.87 2.98
N ILE A 40 -5.13 -5.60 2.86
CA ILE A 40 -4.41 -5.47 1.59
C ILE A 40 -4.66 -6.72 0.72
N ASN A 41 -5.06 -6.51 -0.53
CA ASN A 41 -5.27 -7.57 -1.51
C ASN A 41 -4.57 -7.26 -2.84
N ASP A 42 -4.57 -8.22 -3.75
CA ASP A 42 -3.94 -8.10 -5.07
C ASP A 42 -4.54 -6.99 -5.95
N GLN A 43 -5.86 -6.76 -5.86
CA GLN A 43 -6.49 -5.67 -6.60
C GLN A 43 -5.96 -4.31 -6.14
N MET A 44 -5.89 -4.07 -4.83
CA MET A 44 -5.35 -2.84 -4.25
C MET A 44 -3.89 -2.63 -4.67
N ILE A 45 -3.06 -3.68 -4.60
CA ILE A 45 -1.66 -3.60 -5.00
C ILE A 45 -1.53 -3.24 -6.48
N LYS A 46 -2.30 -3.90 -7.35
CA LYS A 46 -2.26 -3.68 -8.80
C LYS A 46 -2.73 -2.28 -9.20
N GLU A 47 -3.69 -1.71 -8.47
CA GLU A 47 -4.23 -0.38 -8.76
C GLU A 47 -3.35 0.76 -8.24
N HIS A 48 -2.70 0.57 -7.08
CA HIS A 48 -2.07 1.67 -6.34
C HIS A 48 -0.55 1.61 -6.22
N LEU A 49 0.09 0.47 -6.53
CA LEU A 49 1.55 0.37 -6.60
C LEU A 49 2.04 0.39 -8.05
N ALA A 50 3.32 0.77 -8.21
CA ALA A 50 3.99 0.63 -9.50
C ALA A 50 4.04 -0.86 -9.90
N PRO A 51 3.87 -1.19 -11.20
CA PRO A 51 3.93 -2.56 -11.67
C PRO A 51 5.31 -3.19 -11.37
N PRO A 52 5.38 -4.52 -11.27
CA PRO A 52 6.65 -5.22 -11.03
C PRO A 52 7.66 -4.87 -12.13
N SER A 53 8.84 -4.41 -11.71
CA SER A 53 9.96 -4.01 -12.57
C SER A 53 11.29 -4.21 -11.85
N GLU A 54 12.36 -4.44 -12.60
CA GLU A 54 13.74 -4.46 -12.08
C GLU A 54 14.15 -3.10 -11.46
N ASP A 55 13.56 -2.01 -11.94
CA ASP A 55 13.80 -0.63 -11.46
C ASP A 55 12.93 -0.24 -10.24
N SER A 56 12.06 -1.15 -9.78
CA SER A 56 11.12 -0.88 -8.69
C SER A 56 11.45 -1.69 -7.45
N VAL A 57 11.32 -1.06 -6.28
CA VAL A 57 11.45 -1.72 -4.98
C VAL A 57 10.16 -1.58 -4.19
N ILE A 58 9.82 -2.62 -3.44
CA ILE A 58 8.68 -2.65 -2.52
C ILE A 58 9.21 -2.62 -1.09
N LEU A 59 8.76 -1.63 -0.32
CA LEU A 59 9.14 -1.46 1.08
C LEU A 59 7.94 -1.81 1.96
N LEU A 60 8.15 -2.68 2.94
CA LEU A 60 7.11 -3.24 3.80
C LEU A 60 7.42 -2.93 5.26
N CYS A 61 6.45 -2.36 5.98
CA CYS A 61 6.54 -2.13 7.41
C CYS A 61 5.15 -2.32 8.02
N GLY A 62 5.06 -3.11 9.08
CA GLY A 62 3.81 -3.35 9.80
C GLY A 62 3.82 -4.69 10.55
N PRO A 63 2.68 -5.06 11.17
CA PRO A 63 2.59 -6.27 11.95
C PRO A 63 2.93 -7.53 11.12
N PRO A 64 3.62 -8.53 11.68
CA PRO A 64 3.97 -9.75 10.95
C PRO A 64 2.78 -10.43 10.24
N PRO A 65 1.55 -10.48 10.82
CA PRO A 65 0.40 -11.03 10.10
C PRO A 65 0.02 -10.26 8.83
N MET A 66 0.14 -8.93 8.84
CA MET A 66 -0.13 -8.10 7.66
C MET A 66 0.84 -8.46 6.54
N ILE A 67 2.13 -8.51 6.87
CA ILE A 67 3.19 -8.78 5.88
C ILE A 67 3.05 -10.21 5.34
N ASN A 68 2.94 -11.20 6.23
CA ASN A 68 2.99 -12.61 5.86
C ASN A 68 1.73 -13.11 5.17
N PHE A 69 0.56 -12.53 5.45
CA PHE A 69 -0.73 -13.04 4.93
C PHE A 69 -1.42 -12.10 3.95
N ALA A 70 -1.18 -10.78 4.02
CA ALA A 70 -1.84 -9.80 3.15
C ALA A 70 -0.88 -9.21 2.11
N CYS A 71 0.39 -8.95 2.45
CA CYS A 71 1.33 -8.36 1.50
C CYS A 71 2.02 -9.42 0.63
N THR A 72 2.83 -10.30 1.24
CA THR A 72 3.72 -11.22 0.50
C THR A 72 2.96 -12.13 -0.47
N PRO A 73 1.85 -12.80 -0.09
CA PRO A 73 1.15 -13.69 -1.02
C PRO A 73 0.54 -12.96 -2.22
N ASN A 74 0.06 -11.73 -2.02
CA ASN A 74 -0.54 -10.93 -3.09
C ASN A 74 0.55 -10.33 -4.01
N LEU A 75 1.70 -9.95 -3.47
CA LEU A 75 2.86 -9.55 -4.27
C LEU A 75 3.40 -10.74 -5.10
N ASP A 76 3.42 -11.97 -4.55
CA ASP A 76 3.80 -13.18 -5.29
C ASP A 76 2.83 -13.47 -6.43
N LYS A 77 1.52 -13.38 -6.17
CA LYS A 77 0.48 -13.54 -7.18
C LYS A 77 0.64 -12.57 -8.34
N LEU A 78 1.15 -11.37 -8.07
CA LEU A 78 1.39 -10.32 -9.06
C LEU A 78 2.82 -10.32 -9.62
N ALA A 79 3.64 -11.33 -9.30
CA ALA A 79 4.99 -11.53 -9.82
C ALA A 79 5.98 -10.39 -9.51
N TYR A 80 5.87 -9.74 -8.35
CA TYR A 80 6.95 -8.87 -7.86
C TYR A 80 8.18 -9.73 -7.49
N ASP A 81 9.40 -9.28 -7.78
CA ASP A 81 10.59 -10.07 -7.41
C ASP A 81 10.82 -10.03 -5.89
N PRO A 82 10.92 -11.18 -5.19
CA PRO A 82 11.27 -11.21 -3.76
C PRO A 82 12.58 -10.50 -3.41
N ASN A 83 13.56 -10.44 -4.32
CA ASN A 83 14.83 -9.74 -4.11
C ASN A 83 14.67 -8.21 -4.07
N ASN A 84 13.58 -7.69 -4.64
CA ASN A 84 13.25 -6.26 -4.64
C ASN A 84 12.25 -5.88 -3.54
N ARG A 85 12.03 -6.76 -2.55
CA ARG A 85 11.12 -6.52 -1.42
C ARG A 85 11.92 -6.45 -0.12
N PHE A 86 11.75 -5.36 0.62
CA PHE A 86 12.47 -5.14 1.88
C PHE A 86 11.49 -4.93 3.03
N GLN A 87 11.64 -5.72 4.08
CA GLN A 87 10.86 -5.64 5.31
C GLN A 87 11.66 -4.93 6.41
N PHE A 88 11.00 -4.01 7.12
CA PHE A 88 11.53 -3.27 8.26
C PHE A 88 10.85 -3.66 9.58
#